data_AF-A0A158KKH0-F1
#
_entry.id   AF-A0A158KKH0-F1
#
_cell.length_a   1.000
_cell.length_b   1.000
_cell.length_c   1.000
_cell.angle_alpha   90.00
_cell.angle_beta   90.00
_cell.angle_gamma   90.00
#
_symmetry.space_group_name_H-M   'P 1'
#
loop_
_entity.id
_entity.type
_entity.pdbx_description
1 polymer ?
#
loop_
_entity_poly.entity_id
_entity_poly.type
_entity_poly.pdbx_seq_one_letter_code
_entity_poly.pdbx_strand_id
1 'polypeptide(L)'
;MFGLYPAGPSWVRSYSLADNTARDIQKSLVDFAGFTTAIQHQPFGEHRGAVLAQLGQTLLLLATTPGATEVAITPTVQMQHLLWSYQEGYASQWSPAEIRSLTGYSGWSELLTNARREFSRACDHVSSALDGSLRAPQRAVVSTDLNASFPNEDDEAFYAEMAAVSTSLSDSEGMSCGL
;
A
#
# COMPACT_ATOMS: atom_id res chain seq x y z
N MET A 1 6.28 -0.73 -24.90
CA MET A 1 5.79 0.63 -24.64
C MET A 1 4.45 0.54 -23.91
N PHE A 2 4.29 1.26 -22.80
CA PHE A 2 3.02 1.31 -22.07
C PHE A 2 2.00 2.16 -22.86
N GLY A 3 0.79 1.64 -23.05
CA GLY A 3 -0.26 2.31 -23.82
C GLY A 3 -0.83 3.55 -23.11
N LEU A 4 -1.64 4.34 -23.81
CA LEU A 4 -2.37 5.46 -23.20
C LEU A 4 -3.34 4.92 -22.14
N TYR A 5 -3.19 5.38 -20.90
CA TYR A 5 -4.08 5.07 -19.78
C TYR A 5 -5.17 6.14 -19.65
N PRO A 6 -6.38 5.77 -19.17
CA PRO A 6 -7.52 6.69 -19.15
C PRO A 6 -7.27 8.02 -18.45
N ALA A 7 -6.64 8.06 -17.26
CA ALA A 7 -6.41 9.33 -16.54
C ALA A 7 -5.28 10.19 -17.13
N GLY A 8 -4.71 9.77 -18.25
CA GLY A 8 -3.69 10.52 -18.97
C GLY A 8 -2.27 10.34 -18.42
N PRO A 9 -1.30 11.03 -19.03
CA PRO A 9 0.13 10.80 -18.82
C PRO A 9 0.65 11.24 -17.44
N SER A 10 -0.10 12.08 -16.70
CA SER A 10 0.30 12.52 -15.36
C SER A 10 0.26 11.39 -14.31
N TRP A 11 -0.44 10.30 -14.61
CA TRP A 11 -0.63 9.15 -13.73
C TRP A 11 0.18 7.93 -14.16
N VAL A 12 1.21 8.14 -14.96
CA VAL A 12 2.06 7.07 -15.47
C VAL A 12 3.50 7.49 -15.37
N ARG A 13 4.34 6.65 -14.79
CA ARG A 13 5.78 6.87 -14.78
C ARG A 13 6.52 5.61 -15.18
N SER A 14 7.25 5.69 -16.29
CA SER A 14 8.03 4.59 -16.82
C SER A 14 9.48 4.70 -16.41
N TYR A 15 10.12 3.55 -16.20
CA TYR A 15 11.52 3.42 -15.84
C TYR A 15 12.17 2.32 -16.68
N SER A 16 13.41 2.54 -17.09
CA SER A 16 14.24 1.47 -17.67
C SER A 16 14.69 0.53 -16.56
N LEU A 17 14.65 -0.79 -16.83
CA LEU A 17 15.20 -1.79 -15.93
C LEU A 17 16.74 -1.80 -15.91
N ALA A 18 17.39 -1.29 -16.97
CA ALA A 18 18.84 -1.37 -17.15
C ALA A 18 19.38 -2.78 -16.83
N ASP A 19 20.25 -2.92 -15.83
CA ASP A 19 20.86 -4.19 -15.40
C ASP A 19 20.00 -4.96 -14.37
N ASN A 20 18.90 -4.38 -13.89
CA ASN A 20 18.03 -5.02 -12.90
C ASN A 20 17.08 -6.02 -13.57
N THR A 21 16.83 -7.15 -12.91
CA THR A 21 15.74 -8.02 -13.33
C THR A 21 14.41 -7.60 -12.71
N ALA A 22 13.30 -7.88 -13.41
CA ALA A 22 11.96 -7.63 -12.91
C ALA A 22 11.72 -8.31 -11.54
N ARG A 23 12.27 -9.51 -11.34
CA ARG A 23 12.19 -10.25 -10.07
C ARG A 23 12.94 -9.55 -8.94
N ASP A 24 14.13 -9.02 -9.20
CA ASP A 24 14.94 -8.36 -8.17
C ASP A 24 14.27 -7.08 -7.68
N ILE A 25 13.71 -6.30 -8.60
CA ILE A 25 12.91 -5.11 -8.25
C ILE A 25 11.65 -5.50 -7.47
N GLN A 26 10.93 -6.53 -7.92
CA GLN A 26 9.74 -7.03 -7.21
C GLN A 26 10.10 -7.36 -5.76
N LYS A 27 11.17 -8.13 -5.57
CA LYS A 27 11.64 -8.55 -4.25
C LYS A 27 12.03 -7.36 -3.38
N SER A 28 12.82 -6.43 -3.92
CA SER A 28 13.26 -5.23 -3.20
C SER A 28 12.07 -4.38 -2.71
N LEU A 29 11.08 -4.15 -3.58
CA LEU A 29 9.90 -3.38 -3.24
C LEU A 29 8.99 -4.08 -2.23
N VAL A 30 8.87 -5.40 -2.31
CA VAL A 30 8.07 -6.19 -1.36
C VAL A 30 8.76 -6.20 0.01
N ASP A 31 10.06 -6.46 0.04
CA ASP A 31 10.82 -6.59 1.29
C ASP A 31 10.99 -5.23 2.01
N PHE A 32 11.08 -4.12 1.26
CA PHE A 32 11.48 -2.82 1.83
C PHE A 32 10.51 -1.66 1.62
N ALA A 33 9.55 -1.74 0.69
CA ALA A 33 8.64 -0.63 0.38
C ALA A 33 7.15 -0.94 0.66
N GLY A 34 6.84 -2.13 1.18
CA GLY A 34 5.47 -2.53 1.51
C GLY A 34 4.60 -2.84 0.29
N PHE A 35 5.22 -3.09 -0.86
CA PHE A 35 4.50 -3.63 -2.01
C PHE A 35 4.09 -5.08 -1.74
N THR A 36 2.99 -5.50 -2.34
CA THR A 36 2.57 -6.90 -2.38
C THR A 36 2.89 -7.50 -3.74
N THR A 37 3.37 -8.74 -3.78
CA THR A 37 3.51 -9.50 -5.02
C THR A 37 2.15 -9.68 -5.68
N ALA A 38 2.08 -9.49 -6.99
CA ALA A 38 0.85 -9.69 -7.75
C ALA A 38 0.99 -10.89 -8.72
N ILE A 39 -0.15 -11.51 -9.04
CA ILE A 39 -0.23 -12.45 -10.15
C ILE A 39 0.00 -11.66 -11.44
N GLN A 40 0.85 -12.16 -12.33
CA GLN A 40 1.12 -11.53 -13.62
C GLN A 40 -0.10 -11.64 -14.55
N HIS A 41 -1.00 -10.66 -14.42
CA HIS A 41 -2.15 -10.45 -15.29
C HIS A 41 -2.04 -9.08 -15.98
N GLN A 42 -2.78 -8.87 -17.07
CA GLN A 42 -2.71 -7.65 -17.87
C GLN A 42 -4.04 -6.86 -17.75
N PRO A 43 -4.23 -6.06 -16.69
CA PRO A 43 -5.52 -5.44 -16.37
C PRO A 43 -5.95 -4.38 -17.39
N PHE A 44 -5.00 -3.86 -18.18
CA PHE A 44 -5.26 -2.90 -19.25
C PHE A 44 -5.33 -3.54 -20.64
N GLY A 45 -5.35 -4.87 -20.72
CA GLY A 45 -5.34 -5.62 -21.96
C GLY A 45 -3.94 -5.96 -22.46
N GLU A 46 -3.90 -6.73 -23.56
CA GLU A 46 -2.67 -7.26 -24.11
C GLU A 46 -1.67 -6.16 -24.50
N HIS A 47 -0.38 -6.41 -24.26
CA HIS A 47 0.73 -5.50 -24.53
C HIS A 47 0.71 -4.17 -23.73
N ARG A 48 -0.18 -4.03 -22.74
CA ARG A 48 -0.28 -2.84 -21.87
C ARG A 48 0.40 -3.00 -20.51
N GLY A 49 1.26 -4.01 -20.40
CA GLY A 49 2.00 -4.35 -19.21
C GLY A 49 1.30 -5.38 -18.32
N ALA A 50 2.10 -6.24 -17.70
CA ALA A 50 1.65 -7.24 -16.74
C ALA A 50 1.97 -6.78 -15.32
N VAL A 51 1.04 -6.98 -14.38
CA VAL A 51 1.27 -6.57 -12.98
C VAL A 51 2.38 -7.39 -12.36
N LEU A 52 3.36 -6.70 -11.81
CA LEU A 52 4.49 -7.26 -11.08
C LEU A 52 4.27 -7.11 -9.58
N ALA A 53 3.88 -5.93 -9.12
CA ALA A 53 3.60 -5.67 -7.71
C ALA A 53 2.56 -4.57 -7.56
N GLN A 54 2.00 -4.43 -6.35
CA GLN A 54 1.00 -3.43 -6.03
C GLN A 54 1.31 -2.78 -4.69
N LEU A 55 1.05 -1.47 -4.59
CA LEU A 55 1.06 -0.71 -3.35
C LEU A 55 -0.25 0.07 -3.30
N GLY A 56 -1.17 -0.29 -2.41
CA GLY A 56 -2.48 0.37 -2.31
C GLY A 56 -3.27 0.30 -3.63
N GLN A 57 -3.64 1.44 -4.17
CA GLN A 57 -4.32 1.64 -5.45
C GLN A 57 -3.34 1.92 -6.62
N THR A 58 -2.06 1.59 -6.45
CA THR A 58 -1.00 1.78 -7.43
C THR A 58 -0.36 0.46 -7.85
N LEU A 59 -0.19 0.26 -9.14
CA LEU A 59 0.36 -0.93 -9.77
C LEU A 59 1.75 -0.64 -10.34
N LEU A 60 2.67 -1.60 -10.15
CA LEU A 60 3.91 -1.70 -10.91
C LEU A 60 3.70 -2.74 -12.02
N LEU A 61 3.85 -2.29 -13.26
CA LEU A 61 3.68 -3.10 -14.46
C LEU A 61 5.04 -3.37 -15.11
N LEU A 62 5.25 -4.61 -15.57
CA LEU A 62 6.34 -4.98 -16.46
C LEU A 62 5.87 -4.85 -17.91
N ALA A 63 6.68 -4.25 -18.78
CA ALA A 63 6.38 -4.18 -20.20
C ALA A 63 6.26 -5.60 -20.81
N THR A 64 5.19 -5.82 -21.58
CA THR A 64 4.93 -7.11 -22.26
C THR A 64 5.17 -7.06 -23.77
N THR A 65 5.70 -5.94 -24.28
CA THR A 65 6.12 -5.81 -25.67
C THR A 65 7.46 -6.53 -25.88
N PRO A 66 7.66 -7.31 -26.96
CA PRO A 66 8.95 -7.95 -27.24
C PRO A 66 10.11 -6.95 -27.25
N GLY A 67 11.21 -7.27 -26.56
CA GLY A 67 12.41 -6.42 -26.49
C GLY A 67 12.31 -5.21 -25.54
N ALA A 68 11.17 -4.97 -24.91
CA ALA A 68 11.03 -3.89 -23.93
C ALA A 68 11.55 -4.33 -22.54
N THR A 69 12.48 -3.57 -21.99
CA THR A 69 13.05 -3.78 -20.64
C THR A 69 12.68 -2.60 -19.75
N GLU A 70 11.38 -2.39 -19.56
CA GLU A 70 10.83 -1.25 -18.84
C GLU A 70 9.77 -1.69 -17.85
N VAL A 71 9.64 -0.92 -16.78
CA VAL A 71 8.53 -1.00 -15.84
C VAL A 71 7.78 0.32 -15.79
N ALA A 72 6.50 0.30 -15.45
CA ALA A 72 5.72 1.52 -15.24
C ALA A 72 4.90 1.45 -13.97
N ILE A 73 4.81 2.59 -13.30
CA ILE A 73 3.91 2.83 -12.19
C ILE A 73 2.66 3.51 -12.72
N THR A 74 1.50 2.98 -12.35
CA THR A 74 0.19 3.48 -12.77
C THR A 74 -0.88 3.12 -11.74
N PRO A 75 -1.90 3.95 -11.49
CA PRO A 75 -3.04 3.55 -10.67
C PRO A 75 -3.77 2.31 -11.20
N THR A 76 -4.54 1.64 -10.33
CA THR A 76 -5.44 0.53 -10.72
C THR A 76 -6.46 0.97 -11.77
N VAL A 77 -7.07 0.02 -12.50
CA VAL A 77 -8.08 0.32 -13.53
C VAL A 77 -9.24 1.15 -12.98
N GLN A 78 -9.73 0.78 -11.79
CA GLN A 78 -10.80 1.51 -11.11
C GLN A 78 -10.38 2.93 -10.78
N MET A 79 -9.16 3.11 -10.24
CA MET A 79 -8.62 4.43 -9.92
C MET A 79 -8.41 5.27 -11.19
N GLN A 80 -7.92 4.67 -12.28
CA GLN A 80 -7.79 5.33 -13.59
C GLN A 80 -9.12 5.88 -14.10
N HIS A 81 -10.21 5.10 -14.00
CA HIS A 81 -11.54 5.58 -14.41
C HIS A 81 -12.04 6.74 -13.53
N LEU A 82 -11.86 6.67 -12.21
CA LEU A 82 -12.27 7.75 -11.29
C LEU A 82 -11.47 9.03 -11.53
N LEU A 83 -10.16 8.92 -11.69
CA LEU A 83 -9.28 10.06 -11.97
C LEU A 83 -9.60 10.71 -13.32
N TRP A 84 -9.87 9.90 -14.35
CA TRP A 84 -10.37 10.39 -15.63
C TRP A 84 -11.71 11.09 -15.50
N SER A 85 -12.70 10.48 -14.83
CA SER A 85 -14.02 11.09 -14.61
C SER A 85 -13.91 12.44 -13.89
N TYR A 86 -12.99 12.57 -12.92
CA TYR A 86 -12.76 13.84 -12.25
C TYR A 86 -12.20 14.90 -13.20
N GLN A 87 -11.20 14.54 -14.02
CA GLN A 87 -10.56 15.45 -14.97
C GLN A 87 -11.53 15.96 -16.05
N GLU A 88 -12.41 15.09 -16.54
CA GLU A 88 -13.40 15.43 -17.58
C GLU A 88 -14.67 16.10 -17.03
N GLY A 89 -14.73 16.39 -15.72
CA GLY A 89 -15.89 17.05 -15.11
C GLY A 89 -17.09 16.13 -14.84
N TYR A 90 -16.91 14.81 -14.92
CA TYR A 90 -17.91 13.79 -14.61
C TYR A 90 -17.87 13.33 -13.14
N ALA A 91 -17.26 14.10 -12.24
CA ALA A 91 -17.17 13.77 -10.82
C ALA A 91 -18.55 13.56 -10.15
N SER A 92 -19.59 14.25 -10.63
CA SER A 92 -20.95 14.13 -10.12
C SER A 92 -21.65 12.81 -10.44
N GLN A 93 -21.10 11.99 -11.35
CA GLN A 93 -21.64 10.66 -11.68
C GLN A 93 -21.32 9.61 -10.61
N TRP A 94 -20.42 9.93 -9.68
CA TRP A 94 -19.95 9.00 -8.66
C TRP A 94 -20.39 9.48 -7.28
N SER A 95 -21.19 8.66 -6.61
CA SER A 95 -21.53 8.88 -5.22
C SER A 95 -20.33 8.59 -4.28
N PRO A 96 -20.28 9.21 -3.09
CA PRO A 96 -19.28 8.87 -2.08
C PRO A 96 -19.27 7.37 -1.70
N ALA A 97 -20.43 6.72 -1.73
CA ALA A 97 -20.56 5.29 -1.44
C ALA A 97 -19.87 4.42 -2.51
N GLU A 98 -20.04 4.76 -3.80
CA GLU A 98 -19.36 4.06 -4.90
C GLU A 98 -17.85 4.28 -4.85
N ILE A 99 -17.40 5.51 -4.59
CA ILE A 99 -15.97 5.82 -4.43
C ILE A 99 -15.36 4.98 -3.31
N ARG A 100 -16.05 4.90 -2.16
CA ARG A 100 -15.61 4.07 -1.04
C ARG A 100 -15.58 2.60 -1.39
N SER A 101 -16.60 2.08 -2.09
CA SER A 101 -16.64 0.67 -2.49
C SER A 101 -15.51 0.30 -3.46
N LEU A 102 -15.13 1.22 -4.35
CA LEU A 102 -14.10 0.96 -5.37
C LEU A 102 -12.68 1.15 -4.86
N THR A 103 -12.47 2.09 -3.92
CA THR A 103 -11.11 2.55 -3.56
C THR A 103 -10.80 2.51 -2.08
N GLY A 104 -11.82 2.37 -1.22
CA GLY A 104 -11.70 2.53 0.23
C GLY A 104 -11.77 3.97 0.72
N TYR A 105 -11.67 4.98 -0.16
CA TYR A 105 -11.69 6.40 0.23
C TYR A 105 -13.12 6.92 0.45
N SER A 106 -13.31 7.82 1.40
CA SER A 106 -14.63 8.35 1.76
C SER A 106 -15.29 9.24 0.70
N GLY A 107 -14.52 9.76 -0.26
CA GLY A 107 -15.02 10.60 -1.34
C GLY A 107 -13.88 11.27 -2.12
N TRP A 108 -14.24 12.20 -3.01
CA TRP A 108 -13.30 12.82 -3.96
C TRP A 108 -12.11 13.52 -3.31
N SER A 109 -12.32 14.31 -2.26
CA SER A 109 -11.23 15.07 -1.62
C SER A 109 -10.14 14.15 -1.05
N GLU A 110 -10.57 13.12 -0.31
CA GLU A 110 -9.67 12.11 0.25
C GLU A 110 -8.99 11.30 -0.86
N LEU A 111 -9.77 10.86 -1.86
CA LEU A 111 -9.27 10.08 -3.00
C LEU A 111 -8.16 10.84 -3.73
N LEU A 112 -8.38 12.09 -4.13
CA LEU A 112 -7.42 12.85 -4.92
C LEU A 112 -6.13 13.14 -4.15
N THR A 113 -6.27 13.43 -2.85
CA THR A 113 -5.13 13.71 -1.97
C THR A 113 -4.28 12.45 -1.78
N ASN A 114 -4.91 11.32 -1.48
CA ASN A 114 -4.22 10.08 -1.22
C ASN A 114 -3.70 9.43 -2.51
N ALA A 115 -4.44 9.47 -3.61
CA ALA A 115 -3.97 8.95 -4.90
C ALA A 115 -2.67 9.64 -5.34
N ARG A 116 -2.59 10.98 -5.24
CA ARG A 116 -1.36 11.72 -5.58
C ARG A 116 -0.19 11.33 -4.67
N ARG A 117 -0.45 11.26 -3.35
CA ARG A 117 0.56 10.90 -2.36
C ARG A 117 1.09 9.49 -2.58
N GLU A 118 0.19 8.54 -2.77
CA GLU A 118 0.52 7.13 -2.97
C GLU A 118 1.26 6.91 -4.29
N PHE A 119 0.78 7.52 -5.39
CA PHE A 119 1.44 7.45 -6.68
C PHE A 119 2.86 8.04 -6.63
N SER A 120 3.04 9.22 -6.02
CA SER A 120 4.37 9.83 -5.83
C SER A 120 5.28 8.92 -5.01
N ARG A 121 4.77 8.39 -3.89
CA ARG A 121 5.53 7.50 -3.01
C ARG A 121 5.94 6.21 -3.73
N ALA A 122 5.04 5.63 -4.52
CA ALA A 122 5.35 4.44 -5.32
C ALA A 122 6.43 4.73 -6.36
N CYS A 123 6.38 5.89 -7.02
CA CYS A 123 7.42 6.34 -7.94
C CYS A 123 8.78 6.49 -7.24
N ASP A 124 8.82 7.11 -6.06
CA ASP A 124 10.05 7.31 -5.29
C ASP A 124 10.66 5.97 -4.84
N HIS A 125 9.82 5.02 -4.41
CA HIS A 125 10.24 3.68 -4.03
C HIS A 125 10.83 2.90 -5.20
N VAL A 126 10.21 2.97 -6.38
CA VAL A 126 10.69 2.28 -7.58
C VAL A 126 11.99 2.89 -8.07
N SER A 127 12.11 4.23 -8.07
CA SER A 127 13.38 4.89 -8.37
C SER A 127 14.49 4.42 -7.41
N SER A 128 14.20 4.43 -6.10
CA SER A 128 15.17 4.00 -5.09
C SER A 128 15.54 2.52 -5.22
N ALA A 129 14.59 1.66 -5.62
CA ALA A 129 14.85 0.25 -5.86
C ALA A 129 15.77 0.04 -7.07
N LEU A 130 15.53 0.78 -8.16
CA LEU A 130 16.36 0.75 -9.37
C LEU A 130 17.78 1.24 -9.11
N ASP A 131 17.93 2.27 -8.28
CA ASP A 131 19.20 2.85 -7.88
C ASP A 131 19.93 2.00 -6.80
N GLY A 132 19.31 0.93 -6.31
CA GLY A 132 19.84 0.08 -5.24
C GLY A 132 19.93 0.78 -3.87
N SER A 133 19.26 1.92 -3.71
CA SER A 133 19.30 2.75 -2.49
C SER A 133 18.13 2.49 -1.55
N LEU A 134 17.14 1.69 -1.96
CA LEU A 134 15.98 1.36 -1.14
C LEU A 134 16.41 0.62 0.13
N ARG A 135 16.03 1.17 1.29
CA ARG A 135 16.36 0.61 2.61
C ARG A 135 15.12 0.07 3.29
N ALA A 136 15.30 -0.98 4.07
CA ALA A 136 14.26 -1.50 4.93
C ALA A 136 13.72 -0.40 5.86
N PRO A 137 12.40 -0.35 6.12
CA PRO A 137 11.88 0.48 7.19
C PRO A 137 12.57 0.04 8.48
N GLN A 138 13.12 0.99 9.23
CA GLN A 138 13.66 0.72 10.56
C GLN A 138 12.50 0.22 11.43
N ARG A 139 12.35 -1.10 11.52
CA ARG A 139 11.41 -1.73 12.45
C ARG A 139 11.92 -1.35 13.83
N ALA A 140 11.18 -0.53 14.56
CA ALA A 140 11.41 -0.40 15.98
C ALA A 140 11.31 -1.82 16.54
N VAL A 141 12.43 -2.38 16.98
CA VAL A 141 12.46 -3.69 17.63
C VAL A 141 11.77 -3.48 18.97
N VAL A 142 10.46 -3.68 18.99
CA VAL A 142 9.78 -4.01 20.24
C VAL A 142 10.23 -5.42 20.52
N SER A 143 11.16 -5.57 21.47
CA SER A 143 11.58 -6.87 21.98
C SER A 143 10.39 -7.53 22.67
N THR A 144 9.50 -8.15 21.91
CA THR A 144 8.65 -9.20 22.43
C THR A 144 9.52 -10.44 22.52
N ASP A 145 9.88 -10.82 23.74
CA ASP A 145 10.64 -12.01 24.01
C ASP A 145 9.78 -13.24 23.62
N LEU A 146 9.90 -13.68 22.36
CA LEU A 146 9.12 -14.78 21.79
C LEU A 146 9.37 -16.13 22.48
N ASN A 147 10.39 -16.19 23.34
CA ASN A 147 10.74 -17.35 24.16
C ASN A 147 10.27 -17.22 25.62
N ALA A 148 9.55 -16.16 25.99
CA ALA A 148 8.84 -16.15 27.25
C ALA A 148 7.83 -17.30 27.24
N SER A 149 7.99 -18.25 28.15
CA SER A 149 6.98 -19.28 28.37
C SER A 149 5.66 -18.59 28.68
N PHE A 150 4.56 -19.06 28.09
CA PHE A 150 3.24 -18.55 28.42
C PHE A 150 3.06 -18.58 29.94
N PRO A 151 2.49 -17.52 30.55
CA PRO A 151 2.20 -17.51 31.97
C PRO A 151 1.41 -18.77 32.32
N ASN A 152 1.86 -19.50 33.35
CA ASN A 152 1.12 -20.64 33.84
C ASN A 152 -0.15 -20.15 34.53
N GLU A 153 -1.30 -20.28 33.87
CA GLU A 153 -2.61 -19.83 34.37
C GLU A 153 -3.07 -20.58 35.64
N ASP A 154 -2.36 -21.65 36.03
CA ASP A 154 -2.61 -22.42 37.25
C ASP A 154 -1.67 -22.03 38.42
N ASP A 155 -0.77 -21.07 38.23
CA ASP A 155 0.14 -20.60 39.30
C ASP A 155 -0.50 -19.47 40.13
N GLU A 156 -0.39 -19.56 41.46
CA GLU A 156 -0.90 -18.52 42.38
C GLU A 156 -0.28 -17.14 42.09
N ALA A 157 0.96 -17.11 41.58
CA ALA A 157 1.62 -15.88 41.17
C ALA A 157 0.89 -15.15 40.03
N PHE A 158 0.31 -15.89 39.08
CA PHE A 158 -0.46 -15.32 37.97
C PHE A 158 -1.76 -14.68 38.46
N TYR A 159 -2.48 -15.36 39.36
CA TYR A 159 -3.70 -14.81 39.97
C TYR A 159 -3.41 -13.58 40.84
N ALA A 160 -2.28 -13.56 41.55
CA ALA A 160 -1.87 -12.40 42.33
C ALA A 160 -1.57 -11.18 41.44
N GLU A 161 -0.92 -11.38 40.29
CA GLU A 161 -0.66 -10.33 39.31
C GLU A 161 -1.96 -9.80 38.67
N MET A 162 -2.86 -10.69 38.26
CA MET A 162 -4.18 -10.31 37.73
C MET A 162 -5.03 -9.59 38.78
N ALA A 163 -4.97 -10.00 40.04
CA ALA A 163 -5.64 -9.29 41.13
C ALA A 163 -5.07 -7.87 41.32
N ALA A 164 -3.75 -7.70 41.26
CA ALA A 164 -3.11 -6.39 41.35
C ALA A 164 -3.50 -5.46 40.19
N VAL A 165 -3.53 -5.97 38.96
CA VAL A 165 -4.00 -5.24 37.78
C VAL A 165 -5.47 -4.85 37.94
N SER A 166 -6.31 -5.78 38.40
CA SER A 166 -7.74 -5.51 38.59
C SER A 166 -8.00 -4.47 39.70
N THR A 167 -7.21 -4.48 40.78
CA THR A 167 -7.29 -3.42 41.82
C THR A 167 -6.82 -2.06 41.30
N SER A 168 -5.79 -2.02 40.46
CA SER A 168 -5.31 -0.76 39.86
C SER A 168 -6.33 -0.13 38.90
N LEU A 169 -7.10 -0.97 38.20
CA LEU A 169 -8.18 -0.53 37.32
C LEU A 169 -9.38 -0.01 38.13
N SER A 170 -9.76 -0.68 39.22
CA SER A 170 -10.86 -0.24 40.08
C SER A 170 -10.58 1.08 40.82
N ASP A 171 -9.32 1.36 41.18
CA ASP A 171 -8.95 2.64 41.81
C ASP A 171 -8.98 3.82 40.80
N SER A 172 -8.89 3.53 39.50
CA SER A 172 -8.93 4.56 38.45
C SER A 172 -10.34 4.97 38.02
N GLU A 173 -11.37 4.16 38.32
CA GLU A 173 -12.77 4.44 37.95
C GLU A 173 -13.54 5.26 39.01
N GLY A 174 -12.89 5.62 40.13
CA GLY A 174 -13.50 6.36 41.24
C GLY A 174 -13.49 7.89 41.14
N MET A 175 -12.86 8.49 40.13
CA MET A 175 -12.75 9.95 40.01
C MET A 175 -13.10 10.45 38.61
N SER A 176 -14.39 10.56 38.30
CA SER A 176 -14.99 11.70 37.57
C SER A 176 -16.38 11.37 37.03
N CYS A 177 -17.38 11.38 37.90
CA CYS A 177 -18.78 11.67 37.55
C CYS A 177 -19.37 12.48 38.70
N GLY A 178 -19.27 13.82 38.64
CA GLY A 178 -19.96 14.68 39.61
C GLY A 178 -19.57 16.15 39.57
N LEU A 179 -20.46 16.92 38.94
CA LEU A 179 -20.72 18.37 39.01
C LEU A 179 -20.16 19.24 37.88
#